data_AF-A0A7L1WUA2-F1
#
_entry.id   AF-A0A7L1WUA2-F1
#
_cell.length_a   1.000
_cell.length_b   1.000
_cell.length_c   1.000
_cell.angle_alpha   90.00
_cell.angle_beta   90.00
_cell.angle_gamma   90.00
#
_symmetry.space_group_name_H-M   'P 1'
#
loop_
_entity.id
_entity.type
_entity.pdbx_description
1 polymer ?
#
loop_
_entity_poly.entity_id
_entity_poly.type
_entity_poly.pdbx_seq_one_letter_code
_entity_poly.pdbx_strand_id
1 'polypeptide(L)'
;EEDSTNSFICVLKKMKELRQMKKVLEETEEAFKERMEALAEQWRHLHARTAQLKAHVLTSGATVKENERLQAQALKKAKEEKEENSKKESELLRDRGELEALRKQRQKLAKKLLKYSLFKRYMEDVVENSQFCNIEDVIDYYKALVRTRKDLLQSQWWHRQMMEQSKVLQEQISAEKEAEMLQCKNDLMQLKESLDQAQSDVRQWEARWAELQDRAARKAVELKSLNMAIHSLFQ
;
A
#
# COMPACT_ATOMS: atom_id res chain seq x y z
N GLU A 1 96.40 119.14 -51.16
CA GLU A 1 96.67 117.95 -50.32
C GLU A 1 95.35 117.52 -49.69
N GLU A 2 94.62 116.64 -50.39
CA GLU A 2 93.21 116.30 -50.11
C GLU A 2 92.99 114.87 -49.56
N ASP A 3 94.06 114.14 -49.20
CA ASP A 3 93.96 112.69 -48.94
C ASP A 3 93.85 112.27 -47.46
N SER A 4 93.93 113.18 -46.48
CA SER A 4 93.86 112.81 -45.04
C SER A 4 92.48 112.96 -44.40
N THR A 5 91.55 113.70 -45.00
CA THR A 5 90.23 113.99 -44.41
C THR A 5 89.18 112.91 -44.72
N ASN A 6 89.39 112.10 -45.76
CA ASN A 6 88.50 111.01 -46.17
C ASN A 6 88.67 109.74 -45.32
N SER A 7 89.84 109.56 -44.69
CA SER A 7 90.15 108.42 -43.81
C SER A 7 89.44 108.51 -42.45
N PHE A 8 89.38 109.71 -41.84
CA PHE A 8 88.79 109.91 -40.51
C PHE A 8 87.25 109.79 -40.51
N ILE A 9 86.59 110.28 -41.56
CA ILE A 9 85.14 110.15 -41.74
C ILE A 9 84.76 108.68 -41.98
N CYS A 10 85.58 107.91 -42.69
CA CYS A 10 85.39 106.47 -42.90
C CYS A 10 85.47 105.69 -41.57
N VAL A 11 86.45 106.02 -40.71
CA VAL A 11 86.60 105.40 -39.37
C VAL A 11 85.41 105.72 -38.46
N LEU A 12 84.93 106.96 -38.45
CA LEU A 12 83.74 107.33 -37.65
C LEU A 12 82.46 106.63 -38.14
N LYS A 13 82.30 106.46 -39.46
CA LYS A 13 81.19 105.71 -40.05
C LYS A 13 81.26 104.23 -39.67
N LYS A 14 82.45 103.63 -39.76
CA LYS A 14 82.71 102.24 -39.33
C LYS A 14 82.51 102.01 -37.84
N MET A 15 82.85 102.98 -36.99
CA MET A 15 82.57 102.91 -35.54
C MET A 15 81.06 103.01 -35.24
N LYS A 16 80.31 103.82 -36.00
CA LYS A 16 78.85 103.94 -35.85
C LYS A 16 78.14 102.67 -36.34
N GLU A 17 78.60 102.11 -37.47
CA GLU A 17 78.18 100.80 -37.99
C GLU A 17 78.51 99.69 -36.99
N LEU A 18 79.72 99.64 -36.44
CA LEU A 18 80.10 98.66 -35.41
C LEU A 18 79.22 98.78 -34.16
N ARG A 19 78.87 100.00 -33.73
CA ARG A 19 78.00 100.20 -32.57
C ARG A 19 76.55 99.79 -32.85
N GLN A 20 76.04 100.06 -34.05
CA GLN A 20 74.71 99.60 -34.49
C GLN A 20 74.69 98.08 -34.64
N MET A 21 75.73 97.50 -35.23
CA MET A 21 75.88 96.05 -35.38
C MET A 21 76.02 95.35 -34.03
N LYS A 22 76.71 95.97 -33.07
CA LYS A 22 76.81 95.47 -31.69
C LYS A 22 75.46 95.51 -30.97
N LYS A 23 74.68 96.59 -31.14
CA LYS A 23 73.31 96.68 -30.62
C LYS A 23 72.37 95.64 -31.23
N VAL A 24 72.40 95.47 -32.55
CA VAL A 24 71.61 94.44 -33.25
C VAL A 24 72.05 93.04 -32.81
N LEU A 25 73.34 92.82 -32.56
CA LEU A 25 73.85 91.56 -32.03
C LEU A 25 73.35 91.30 -30.60
N GLU A 26 73.40 92.30 -29.71
CA GLU A 26 72.86 92.21 -28.35
C GLU A 26 71.34 91.97 -28.35
N GLU A 27 70.58 92.70 -29.17
CA GLU A 27 69.13 92.51 -29.32
C GLU A 27 68.77 91.11 -29.89
N THR A 28 69.57 90.59 -30.83
CA THR A 28 69.35 89.24 -31.38
C THR A 28 69.78 88.14 -30.41
N GLU A 29 70.82 88.37 -29.60
CA GLU A 29 71.21 87.48 -28.49
C GLU A 29 70.15 87.47 -27.38
N GLU A 30 69.63 88.63 -26.99
CA GLU A 30 68.54 88.76 -26.02
C GLU A 30 67.25 88.10 -26.53
N ALA A 31 66.84 88.38 -27.77
CA ALA A 31 65.68 87.72 -28.38
C ALA A 31 65.88 86.20 -28.55
N PHE A 32 67.11 85.74 -28.77
CA PHE A 32 67.43 84.31 -28.78
C PHE A 32 67.36 83.69 -27.38
N LYS A 33 67.86 84.38 -26.35
CA LYS A 33 67.75 83.96 -24.94
C LYS A 33 66.29 83.87 -24.50
N GLU A 34 65.48 84.89 -24.77
CA GLU A 34 64.05 84.89 -24.48
C GLU A 34 63.31 83.73 -25.18
N ARG A 35 63.64 83.47 -26.46
CA ARG A 35 63.08 82.32 -27.19
C ARG A 35 63.51 80.98 -26.59
N MET A 36 64.77 80.86 -26.17
CA MET A 36 65.28 79.66 -25.51
C MET A 36 64.63 79.45 -24.13
N GLU A 37 64.37 80.52 -23.38
CA GLU A 37 63.66 80.48 -22.10
C GLU A 37 62.20 80.07 -22.27
N ALA A 38 61.48 80.66 -23.23
CA ALA A 38 60.11 80.29 -23.55
C ALA A 38 60.00 78.83 -24.01
N LEU A 39 60.96 78.36 -24.83
CA LEU A 39 61.06 76.95 -25.20
C LEU A 39 61.33 76.06 -23.97
N ALA A 40 62.25 76.46 -23.09
CA ALA A 40 62.55 75.71 -21.86
C ALA A 40 61.35 75.66 -20.90
N GLU A 41 60.54 76.71 -20.83
CA GLU A 41 59.27 76.73 -20.08
C GLU A 41 58.22 75.83 -20.70
N GLN A 42 58.05 75.86 -22.03
CA GLN A 42 57.16 74.95 -22.74
C GLN A 42 57.57 73.49 -22.54
N TRP A 43 58.88 73.20 -22.61
CA TRP A 43 59.42 71.87 -22.31
C TRP A 43 59.11 71.45 -20.87
N ARG A 44 59.36 72.33 -19.88
CA ARG A 44 59.01 72.06 -18.48
C ARG A 44 57.52 71.81 -18.29
N HIS A 45 56.66 72.62 -18.91
CA HIS A 45 55.21 72.49 -18.82
C HIS A 45 54.71 71.19 -19.48
N LEU A 46 55.21 70.84 -20.67
CA LEU A 46 54.88 69.57 -21.33
C LEU A 46 55.32 68.38 -20.47
N HIS A 47 56.54 68.39 -19.93
CA HIS A 47 57.02 67.33 -19.04
C HIS A 47 56.17 67.21 -17.78
N ALA A 48 55.79 68.32 -17.14
CA ALA A 48 54.91 68.32 -15.98
C ALA A 48 53.52 67.74 -16.32
N ARG A 49 52.94 68.13 -17.46
CA ARG A 49 51.64 67.62 -17.91
C ARG A 49 51.69 66.13 -18.26
N THR A 50 52.76 65.67 -18.91
CA THR A 50 52.98 64.24 -19.17
C THR A 50 53.13 63.45 -17.86
N ALA A 51 53.84 63.99 -16.87
CA ALA A 51 53.97 63.35 -15.55
C ALA A 51 52.62 63.26 -14.83
N GLN A 52 51.80 64.33 -14.86
CA GLN A 52 50.45 64.35 -14.30
C GLN A 52 49.52 63.35 -14.99
N LEU A 53 49.53 63.28 -16.33
CA LEU A 53 48.75 62.31 -17.09
C LEU A 53 49.16 60.87 -16.75
N LYS A 54 50.46 60.59 -16.67
CA LYS A 54 50.97 59.28 -16.26
C LYS A 54 50.51 58.92 -14.85
N ALA A 55 50.60 59.84 -13.90
CA ALA A 55 50.10 59.64 -12.54
C ALA A 55 48.60 59.36 -12.53
N HIS A 56 47.81 60.15 -13.27
CA HIS A 56 46.36 59.97 -13.37
C HIS A 56 45.97 58.62 -13.99
N VAL A 57 46.66 58.18 -15.04
CA VAL A 57 46.44 56.86 -15.65
C VAL A 57 46.78 55.72 -14.69
N LEU A 58 47.83 55.88 -13.89
CA LEU A 58 48.18 54.89 -12.87
C LEU A 58 47.13 54.85 -11.76
N THR A 59 46.68 56.01 -11.26
CA THR A 59 45.66 56.08 -10.22
C THR A 59 44.31 55.58 -10.71
N SER A 60 43.89 55.93 -11.93
CA SER A 60 42.62 55.45 -12.51
C SER A 60 42.69 53.95 -12.82
N GLY A 61 43.84 53.45 -13.28
CA GLY A 61 44.05 52.02 -13.45
C GLY A 61 43.97 51.25 -12.13
N ALA A 62 44.50 51.82 -11.05
CA ALA A 62 44.39 51.25 -9.70
C ALA A 62 42.94 51.24 -9.19
N THR A 63 42.18 52.31 -9.39
CA THR A 63 40.77 52.37 -8.96
C THR A 63 39.86 51.45 -9.76
N VAL A 64 40.10 51.30 -11.08
CA VAL A 64 39.35 50.35 -11.92
C VAL A 64 39.61 48.91 -11.46
N LYS A 65 40.87 48.53 -11.24
CA LYS A 65 41.21 47.18 -10.72
C LYS A 65 40.59 46.91 -9.36
N GLU A 66 40.60 47.90 -8.46
CA GLU A 66 39.97 47.74 -7.15
C GLU A 66 38.46 47.62 -7.25
N ASN A 67 37.80 48.37 -8.14
CA ASN A 67 36.37 48.26 -8.38
C ASN A 67 36.01 46.89 -8.99
N GLU A 68 36.76 46.41 -9.98
CA GLU A 68 36.60 45.05 -10.54
C GLU A 68 36.75 43.98 -9.46
N ARG A 69 37.73 44.13 -8.55
CA ARG A 69 37.92 43.23 -7.40
C ARG A 69 36.71 43.24 -6.48
N LEU A 70 36.18 44.41 -6.15
CA LEU A 70 34.99 44.57 -5.31
C LEU A 70 33.73 44.01 -5.98
N GLN A 71 33.55 44.23 -7.29
CA GLN A 71 32.45 43.65 -8.06
C GLN A 71 32.53 42.12 -8.09
N ALA A 72 33.72 41.56 -8.35
CA ALA A 72 33.92 40.11 -8.32
C ALA A 72 33.62 39.51 -6.94
N GLN A 73 34.04 40.20 -5.86
CA GLN A 73 33.74 39.77 -4.50
C GLN A 73 32.24 39.86 -4.18
N ALA A 74 31.57 40.93 -4.58
CA ALA A 74 30.13 41.10 -4.39
C ALA A 74 29.34 40.03 -5.16
N LEU A 75 29.71 39.75 -6.41
CA LEU A 75 29.09 38.69 -7.22
C LEU A 75 29.31 37.31 -6.61
N LYS A 76 30.51 37.02 -6.08
CA LYS A 76 30.78 35.76 -5.39
C LYS A 76 29.91 35.60 -4.16
N LYS A 77 29.82 36.62 -3.30
CA LYS A 77 28.94 36.62 -2.12
C LYS A 77 27.48 36.45 -2.49
N ALA A 78 27.00 37.16 -3.51
CA ALA A 78 25.62 37.06 -3.97
C ALA A 78 25.28 35.66 -4.51
N LYS A 79 26.24 34.96 -5.13
CA LYS A 79 26.06 33.57 -5.55
C LYS A 79 25.99 32.62 -4.36
N GLU A 80 26.93 32.74 -3.42
CA GLU A 80 26.95 31.92 -2.19
C GLU A 80 25.66 32.09 -1.39
N GLU A 81 25.19 33.33 -1.22
CA GLU A 81 23.94 33.62 -0.51
C GLU A 81 22.71 33.05 -1.24
N LYS A 82 22.66 33.12 -2.57
CA LYS A 82 21.57 32.51 -3.35
C LYS A 82 21.54 31.00 -3.22
N GLU A 83 22.70 30.34 -3.27
CA GLU A 83 22.80 28.90 -3.08
C GLU A 83 22.38 28.49 -1.66
N GLU A 84 22.81 29.23 -0.64
CA GLU A 84 22.41 28.98 0.74
C GLU A 84 20.91 29.20 0.95
N ASN A 85 20.36 30.28 0.37
CA ASN A 85 18.93 30.57 0.46
C ASN A 85 18.10 29.48 -0.26
N SER A 86 18.54 29.02 -1.43
CA SER A 86 17.88 27.92 -2.14
C SER A 86 17.87 26.62 -1.32
N LYS A 87 18.98 26.30 -0.62
CA LYS A 87 19.04 25.15 0.29
C LYS A 87 18.03 25.31 1.43
N LYS A 88 18.01 26.46 2.11
CA LYS A 88 17.07 26.76 3.20
C LYS A 88 15.61 26.70 2.73
N GLU A 89 15.30 27.22 1.54
CA GLU A 89 13.96 27.13 0.96
C GLU A 89 13.53 25.68 0.71
N SER A 90 14.42 24.84 0.19
CA SER A 90 14.15 23.42 -0.02
C SER A 90 13.89 22.67 1.30
N GLU A 91 14.65 22.98 2.34
CA GLU A 91 14.45 22.43 3.69
C GLU A 91 13.12 22.88 4.29
N LEU A 92 12.79 24.18 4.18
CA LEU A 92 11.50 24.71 4.63
C LEU A 92 10.31 24.03 3.95
N LEU A 93 10.41 23.73 2.65
CA LEU A 93 9.35 23.02 1.93
C LEU A 93 9.20 21.58 2.42
N ARG A 94 10.32 20.88 2.67
CA ARG A 94 10.30 19.52 3.23
C ARG A 94 9.65 19.53 4.62
N ASP A 95 10.11 20.41 5.50
CA ASP A 95 9.62 20.50 6.88
C ASP A 95 8.12 20.88 6.93
N ARG A 96 7.66 21.76 6.02
CA ARG A 96 6.23 22.05 5.85
C ARG A 96 5.42 20.81 5.45
N GLY A 97 5.93 20.02 4.51
CA GLY A 97 5.30 18.77 4.10
C GLY A 97 5.18 17.76 5.24
N GLU A 98 6.25 17.59 6.02
CA GLU A 98 6.26 16.72 7.21
C GLU A 98 5.25 17.19 8.27
N LEU A 99 5.22 18.49 8.53
CA LEU A 99 4.29 19.09 9.49
C LEU A 99 2.82 18.91 9.07
N GLU A 100 2.51 19.01 7.78
CA GLU A 100 1.18 18.70 7.26
C GLU A 100 0.83 17.21 7.40
N ALA A 101 1.77 16.31 7.12
CA ALA A 101 1.58 14.88 7.29
C ALA A 101 1.30 14.52 8.76
N LEU A 102 2.07 15.07 9.69
CA LEU A 102 1.87 14.91 11.13
C LEU A 102 0.53 15.48 11.59
N ARG A 103 0.12 16.65 11.08
CA ARG A 103 -1.22 17.22 11.36
C ARG A 103 -2.35 16.29 10.91
N LYS A 104 -2.23 15.70 9.71
CA LYS A 104 -3.21 14.73 9.20
C LYS A 104 -3.25 13.47 10.06
N GLN A 105 -2.10 12.94 10.48
CA GLN A 105 -2.03 11.80 11.39
C GLN A 105 -2.67 12.11 12.75
N ARG A 106 -2.34 13.26 13.35
CA ARG A 106 -2.94 13.73 14.59
C ARG A 106 -4.46 13.83 14.49
N GLN A 107 -4.99 14.37 13.39
CA GLN A 107 -6.43 14.46 13.18
C GLN A 107 -7.09 13.07 13.06
N LYS A 108 -6.45 12.12 12.36
CA LYS A 108 -6.94 10.74 12.28
C LYS A 108 -6.98 10.08 13.66
N LEU A 109 -5.93 10.26 14.46
CA LEU A 109 -5.84 9.73 15.82
C LEU A 109 -6.88 10.38 16.74
N ALA A 110 -7.06 11.70 16.69
CA ALA A 110 -8.07 12.40 17.46
C ALA A 110 -9.49 11.89 17.17
N LYS A 111 -9.82 11.67 15.89
CA LYS A 111 -11.11 11.07 15.50
C LYS A 111 -11.28 9.65 16.05
N LYS A 112 -10.23 8.83 16.04
CA LYS A 112 -10.26 7.48 16.65
C LYS A 112 -10.44 7.55 18.16
N LEU A 113 -9.72 8.44 18.82
CA LEU A 113 -9.80 8.65 20.27
C LEU A 113 -11.22 9.04 20.69
N LEU A 114 -11.86 9.97 19.98
CA LEU A 114 -13.25 10.35 20.23
C LEU A 114 -14.23 9.18 20.09
N LYS A 115 -14.02 8.31 19.09
CA LYS A 115 -14.83 7.08 18.96
C LYS A 115 -14.61 6.14 20.14
N TYR A 116 -13.34 5.87 20.48
CA TYR A 116 -13.01 4.98 21.58
C TYR A 116 -13.41 5.53 22.95
N SER A 117 -13.45 6.85 23.15
CA SER A 117 -13.94 7.44 24.39
C SER A 117 -15.43 7.21 24.58
N LEU A 118 -16.23 7.24 23.50
CA LEU A 118 -17.66 6.89 23.57
C LEU A 118 -17.86 5.43 23.95
N PHE A 119 -17.11 4.52 23.31
CA PHE A 119 -17.16 3.09 23.65
C PHE A 119 -16.67 2.81 25.06
N LYS A 120 -15.59 3.48 25.48
CA LYS A 120 -15.06 3.36 26.84
C LYS A 120 -16.12 3.77 27.86
N ARG A 121 -16.75 4.93 27.67
CA ARG A 121 -17.81 5.41 28.56
C ARG A 121 -19.00 4.45 28.61
N TYR A 122 -19.43 3.94 27.47
CA TYR A 122 -20.46 2.90 27.43
C TYR A 122 -20.06 1.64 28.22
N MET A 123 -18.81 1.18 28.07
CA MET A 123 -18.31 0.02 28.83
C MET A 123 -18.22 0.30 30.33
N GLU A 124 -17.82 1.52 30.72
CA GLU A 124 -17.86 1.98 32.11
C GLU A 124 -19.30 1.94 32.65
N ASP A 125 -20.27 2.49 31.90
CA ASP A 125 -21.69 2.43 32.26
C ASP A 125 -22.19 0.97 32.40
N VAL A 126 -21.76 0.06 31.51
CA VAL A 126 -22.09 -1.36 31.60
C VAL A 126 -21.53 -1.98 32.88
N VAL A 127 -20.28 -1.69 33.23
CA VAL A 127 -19.65 -2.17 34.46
C VAL A 127 -20.40 -1.64 35.69
N GLU A 128 -20.75 -0.35 35.71
CA GLU A 128 -21.50 0.27 36.81
C GLU A 128 -22.88 -0.35 37.02
N ASN A 129 -23.54 -0.80 35.95
CA ASN A 129 -24.90 -1.34 35.98
C ASN A 129 -24.96 -2.88 35.99
N SER A 130 -23.84 -3.57 36.16
CA SER A 130 -23.78 -5.04 36.07
C SER A 130 -22.91 -5.66 37.16
N GLN A 131 -22.73 -6.99 37.10
CA GLN A 131 -21.94 -7.75 38.07
C GLN A 131 -20.44 -7.82 37.72
N PHE A 132 -20.02 -7.19 36.62
CA PHE A 132 -18.62 -7.20 36.20
C PHE A 132 -17.81 -6.20 37.03
N CYS A 133 -16.58 -6.55 37.43
CA CYS A 133 -15.76 -5.69 38.27
C CYS A 133 -15.01 -4.64 37.44
N ASN A 134 -14.64 -4.97 36.21
CA ASN A 134 -13.98 -4.08 35.27
C ASN A 134 -14.36 -4.39 33.82
N ILE A 135 -13.88 -3.56 32.90
CA ILE A 135 -14.16 -3.70 31.46
C ILE A 135 -13.48 -4.97 30.91
N GLU A 136 -12.33 -5.38 31.44
CA GLU A 136 -11.68 -6.62 31.05
C GLU A 136 -12.58 -7.85 31.29
N ASP A 137 -13.27 -7.92 32.43
CA ASP A 137 -14.19 -9.01 32.77
C ASP A 137 -15.34 -9.11 31.76
N VAL A 138 -15.92 -7.97 31.36
CA VAL A 138 -16.98 -7.91 30.34
C VAL A 138 -16.47 -8.49 29.02
N ILE A 139 -15.26 -8.09 28.63
CA ILE A 139 -14.62 -8.54 27.39
C ILE A 139 -14.34 -10.04 27.44
N ASP A 140 -13.81 -10.55 28.55
CA ASP A 140 -13.45 -11.96 28.68
C ASP A 140 -14.69 -12.85 28.77
N TYR A 141 -15.74 -12.40 29.47
CA TYR A 141 -17.04 -13.05 29.44
C TYR A 141 -17.62 -13.09 28.02
N TYR A 142 -17.59 -11.99 27.28
CA TYR A 142 -18.05 -11.96 25.90
C TYR A 142 -17.26 -12.92 25.00
N LYS A 143 -15.93 -12.95 25.12
CA LYS A 143 -15.08 -13.91 24.39
C LYS A 143 -15.46 -15.35 24.73
N ALA A 144 -15.68 -15.66 26.00
CA ALA A 144 -16.10 -16.99 26.44
C ALA A 144 -17.47 -17.34 25.85
N LEU A 145 -18.44 -16.42 25.89
CA LEU A 145 -19.77 -16.60 25.33
C LEU A 145 -19.76 -16.86 23.82
N VAL A 146 -18.90 -16.15 23.07
CA VAL A 146 -18.75 -16.37 21.62
C VAL A 146 -18.16 -17.76 21.34
N ARG A 147 -17.18 -18.21 22.13
CA ARG A 147 -16.61 -19.56 22.02
C ARG A 147 -17.65 -20.63 22.32
N THR A 148 -18.35 -20.52 23.46
CA THR A 148 -19.38 -21.50 23.83
C THR A 148 -20.51 -21.54 22.82
N ARG A 149 -20.95 -20.40 22.27
CA ARG A 149 -21.95 -20.36 21.19
C ARG A 149 -21.48 -21.13 19.96
N LYS A 150 -20.21 -20.97 19.56
CA LYS A 150 -19.64 -21.69 18.42
C LYS A 150 -19.65 -23.20 18.67
N ASP A 151 -19.20 -23.62 19.85
CA ASP A 151 -19.12 -25.04 20.23
C ASP A 151 -20.53 -25.67 20.32
N LEU A 152 -21.50 -24.94 20.88
CA LEU A 152 -22.90 -25.36 20.94
C LEU A 152 -23.51 -25.54 19.54
N LEU A 153 -23.27 -24.62 18.61
CA LEU A 153 -23.75 -24.74 17.23
C LEU A 153 -23.13 -25.96 16.52
N GLN A 154 -21.84 -26.20 16.73
CA GLN A 154 -21.15 -27.36 16.17
C GLN A 154 -21.68 -28.68 16.75
N SER A 155 -21.88 -28.73 18.07
CA SER A 155 -22.45 -29.90 18.74
C SER A 155 -23.89 -30.16 18.29
N GLN A 156 -24.72 -29.12 18.21
CA GLN A 156 -26.09 -29.23 17.69
C GLN A 156 -26.12 -29.78 16.26
N TRP A 157 -25.20 -29.32 15.41
CA TRP A 157 -25.07 -29.84 14.05
C TRP A 157 -24.75 -31.34 14.05
N TRP A 158 -23.76 -31.77 14.84
CA TRP A 158 -23.41 -33.19 14.97
C TRP A 158 -24.57 -34.05 15.48
N HIS A 159 -25.27 -33.62 16.52
CA HIS A 159 -26.44 -34.33 17.04
C HIS A 159 -27.54 -34.48 15.98
N ARG A 160 -27.80 -33.44 15.17
CA ARG A 160 -28.76 -33.54 14.07
C ARG A 160 -28.35 -34.57 13.04
N GLN A 161 -27.06 -34.61 12.66
CA GLN A 161 -26.56 -35.61 11.72
C GLN A 161 -26.72 -37.04 12.25
N MET A 162 -26.38 -37.27 13.53
CA MET A 162 -26.52 -38.59 14.16
C MET A 162 -27.99 -39.02 14.29
N MET A 163 -28.88 -38.09 14.63
CA MET A 163 -30.32 -38.36 14.68
C MET A 163 -30.87 -38.73 13.32
N GLU A 164 -30.45 -38.04 12.25
CA GLU A 164 -30.89 -38.35 10.90
C GLU A 164 -30.41 -39.74 10.46
N GLN A 165 -29.14 -40.06 10.72
CA GLN A 165 -28.61 -41.40 10.46
C GLN A 165 -29.35 -42.49 11.25
N SER A 166 -29.64 -42.23 12.53
CA SER A 166 -30.39 -43.18 13.37
C SER A 166 -31.82 -43.39 12.88
N LYS A 167 -32.49 -42.35 12.37
CA LYS A 167 -33.83 -42.47 11.80
C LYS A 167 -33.82 -43.33 10.54
N VAL A 168 -32.87 -43.07 9.64
CA VAL A 168 -32.70 -43.87 8.41
C VAL A 168 -32.48 -45.35 8.76
N LEU A 169 -31.60 -45.65 9.72
CA LEU A 169 -31.38 -47.04 10.17
C LEU A 169 -32.64 -47.64 10.79
N GLN A 170 -33.39 -46.89 11.58
CA GLN A 170 -34.64 -47.36 12.18
C GLN A 170 -35.69 -47.68 11.13
N GLU A 171 -35.85 -46.83 10.10
CA GLU A 171 -36.78 -47.05 8.99
C GLU A 171 -36.40 -48.30 8.17
N GLN A 172 -35.10 -48.50 7.92
CA GLN A 172 -34.59 -49.70 7.25
C GLN A 172 -34.93 -50.97 8.04
N ILE A 173 -34.60 -51.00 9.33
CA ILE A 173 -34.90 -52.15 10.18
C ILE A 173 -36.40 -52.41 10.26
N SER A 174 -37.24 -51.36 10.38
CA SER A 174 -38.69 -51.55 10.38
C SER A 174 -39.20 -52.14 9.07
N ALA A 175 -38.72 -51.66 7.92
CA ALA A 175 -39.12 -52.18 6.62
C ALA A 175 -38.68 -53.64 6.42
N GLU A 176 -37.46 -53.98 6.85
CA GLU A 176 -36.97 -55.37 6.85
C GLU A 176 -37.85 -56.28 7.71
N LYS A 177 -38.19 -55.85 8.94
CA LYS A 177 -39.05 -56.64 9.83
C LYS A 177 -40.49 -56.76 9.33
N GLU A 178 -41.03 -55.72 8.70
CA GLU A 178 -42.33 -55.80 8.04
C GLU A 178 -42.30 -56.80 6.87
N ALA A 179 -41.25 -56.80 6.06
CA ALA A 179 -41.07 -57.76 4.99
C ALA A 179 -40.94 -59.21 5.51
N GLU A 180 -40.12 -59.44 6.56
CA GLU A 180 -40.01 -60.74 7.24
C GLU A 180 -41.37 -61.21 7.76
N MET A 181 -42.15 -60.33 8.41
CA MET A 181 -43.49 -60.68 8.90
C MET A 181 -44.46 -61.03 7.77
N LEU A 182 -44.41 -60.32 6.63
CA LEU A 182 -45.21 -60.64 5.46
C LEU A 182 -44.82 -62.01 4.88
N GLN A 183 -43.53 -62.31 4.84
CA GLN A 183 -43.03 -63.62 4.42
C GLN A 183 -43.53 -64.73 5.34
N CYS A 184 -43.37 -64.60 6.67
CA CYS A 184 -43.88 -65.60 7.61
C CYS A 184 -45.40 -65.78 7.52
N LYS A 185 -46.17 -64.71 7.26
CA LYS A 185 -47.62 -64.82 7.05
C LYS A 185 -47.96 -65.62 5.79
N ASN A 186 -47.21 -65.41 4.70
CA ASN A 186 -47.37 -66.17 3.47
C ASN A 186 -47.05 -67.66 3.73
N ASP A 187 -45.92 -67.95 4.38
CA ASP A 187 -45.53 -69.31 4.72
C ASP A 187 -46.59 -70.01 5.61
N LEU A 188 -47.14 -69.29 6.60
CA LEU A 188 -48.23 -69.79 7.44
C LEU A 188 -49.51 -70.08 6.64
N MET A 189 -49.83 -69.26 5.64
CA MET A 189 -50.98 -69.48 4.77
C MET A 189 -50.78 -70.73 3.91
N GLN A 190 -49.61 -70.88 3.29
CA GLN A 190 -49.25 -72.06 2.50
C GLN A 190 -49.29 -73.34 3.35
N LEU A 191 -48.77 -73.29 4.57
CA LEU A 191 -48.82 -74.43 5.49
C LEU A 191 -50.26 -74.80 5.85
N LYS A 192 -51.13 -73.82 6.11
CA LYS A 192 -52.56 -74.07 6.36
C LYS A 192 -53.26 -74.69 5.16
N GLU A 193 -53.03 -74.17 3.96
CA GLU A 193 -53.58 -74.74 2.72
C GLU A 193 -53.13 -76.20 2.53
N SER A 194 -51.85 -76.49 2.77
CA SER A 194 -51.32 -77.86 2.69
C SER A 194 -51.95 -78.80 3.74
N LEU A 195 -52.22 -78.28 4.94
CA LEU A 195 -52.86 -79.03 6.01
C LEU A 195 -54.33 -79.32 5.67
N ASP A 196 -55.06 -78.32 5.21
CA ASP A 196 -56.47 -78.46 4.81
C ASP A 196 -56.60 -79.44 3.64
N GLN A 197 -55.67 -79.39 2.68
CA GLN A 197 -55.60 -80.36 1.59
C GLN A 197 -55.34 -81.78 2.11
N ALA A 198 -54.35 -81.96 2.96
CA ALA A 198 -54.05 -83.28 3.55
C ALA A 198 -55.23 -83.84 4.36
N GLN A 199 -55.94 -82.99 5.11
CA GLN A 199 -57.15 -83.40 5.84
C GLN A 199 -58.29 -83.79 4.90
N SER A 200 -58.49 -83.07 3.81
CA SER A 200 -59.46 -83.43 2.77
C SER A 200 -59.13 -84.79 2.16
N ASP A 201 -57.86 -85.02 1.83
CA ASP A 201 -57.39 -86.29 1.27
C ASP A 201 -57.60 -87.45 2.26
N VAL A 202 -57.26 -87.26 3.54
CA VAL A 202 -57.52 -88.26 4.60
C VAL A 202 -59.00 -88.60 4.69
N ARG A 203 -59.90 -87.61 4.72
CA ARG A 203 -61.35 -87.84 4.74
C ARG A 203 -61.84 -88.60 3.51
N GLN A 204 -61.29 -88.30 2.33
CA GLN A 204 -61.62 -89.04 1.11
C GLN A 204 -61.16 -90.51 1.20
N TRP A 205 -59.96 -90.76 1.72
CA TRP A 205 -59.46 -92.12 1.94
C TRP A 205 -60.26 -92.88 3.00
N GLU A 206 -60.65 -92.22 4.09
CA GLU A 206 -61.53 -92.79 5.12
C GLU A 206 -62.90 -93.18 4.55
N ALA A 207 -63.50 -92.32 3.71
CA ALA A 207 -64.76 -92.63 3.04
C ALA A 207 -64.63 -93.84 2.10
N ARG A 208 -63.58 -93.88 1.28
CA ARG A 208 -63.28 -95.02 0.40
C ARG A 208 -63.04 -96.31 1.19
N TRP A 209 -62.35 -96.21 2.32
CA TRP A 209 -62.10 -97.35 3.21
C TRP A 209 -63.39 -97.86 3.84
N ALA A 210 -64.26 -96.97 4.34
CA ALA A 210 -65.58 -97.33 4.87
C ALA A 210 -66.45 -98.02 3.81
N GLU A 211 -66.48 -97.51 2.58
CA GLU A 211 -67.20 -98.18 1.48
C GLU A 211 -66.66 -99.58 1.19
N LEU A 212 -65.33 -99.76 1.22
CA LEU A 212 -64.69 -101.06 1.01
C LEU A 212 -65.06 -102.02 2.15
N GLN A 213 -65.05 -101.53 3.39
CA GLN A 213 -65.43 -102.28 4.57
C GLN A 213 -66.91 -102.70 4.52
N ASP A 214 -67.81 -101.80 4.12
CA ASP A 214 -69.24 -102.10 3.92
C ASP A 214 -69.46 -103.12 2.81
N ARG A 215 -68.69 -103.04 1.71
CA ARG A 215 -68.73 -104.06 0.65
C ARG A 215 -68.23 -105.41 1.16
N ALA A 216 -67.15 -105.44 1.93
CA ALA A 216 -66.62 -106.66 2.53
C ALA A 216 -67.62 -107.27 3.54
N ALA A 217 -68.25 -106.45 4.39
CA ALA A 217 -69.26 -106.89 5.33
C ALA A 217 -70.49 -107.48 4.62
N ARG A 218 -70.99 -106.84 3.55
CA ARG A 218 -72.07 -107.37 2.70
C ARG A 218 -71.72 -108.74 2.12
N LYS A 219 -70.53 -108.87 1.50
CA LYS A 219 -70.05 -110.17 0.98
C LYS A 219 -69.90 -111.23 2.08
N ALA A 220 -69.45 -110.85 3.28
CA ALA A 220 -69.35 -111.78 4.41
C ALA A 220 -70.73 -112.29 4.87
N VAL A 221 -71.76 -111.42 4.86
CA VAL A 221 -73.15 -111.81 5.13
C VAL A 221 -73.69 -112.74 4.03
N GLU A 222 -73.46 -112.41 2.76
CA GLU A 222 -73.84 -113.28 1.63
C GLU A 222 -73.19 -114.67 1.74
N LEU A 223 -71.89 -114.73 1.97
CA LEU A 223 -71.17 -115.99 2.20
C LEU A 223 -71.73 -116.76 3.39
N LYS A 224 -72.03 -116.09 4.51
CA LYS A 224 -72.66 -116.72 5.67
C LYS A 224 -74.03 -117.30 5.32
N SER A 225 -74.85 -116.57 4.56
CA SER A 225 -76.18 -117.04 4.13
C SER A 225 -76.09 -118.23 3.17
N LEU A 226 -75.17 -118.22 2.21
CA LEU A 226 -74.89 -119.35 1.33
C LEU A 226 -74.43 -120.57 2.12
N ASN A 227 -73.53 -120.39 3.09
CA ASN A 227 -73.04 -121.49 3.93
C ASN A 227 -74.18 -122.09 4.79
N MET A 228 -75.06 -121.24 5.34
CA MET A 228 -76.27 -121.71 6.03
C MET A 228 -77.24 -122.45 5.09
N ALA A 229 -77.44 -121.96 3.86
CA ALA A 229 -78.29 -122.62 2.87
C ALA A 229 -77.71 -123.98 2.44
N ILE A 230 -76.39 -124.05 2.21
CA ILE A 230 -75.66 -125.29 1.96
C ILE A 230 -75.85 -126.25 3.15
N HIS A 231 -75.62 -125.79 4.38
CA HIS A 231 -75.81 -126.62 5.57
C HIS A 231 -77.25 -127.14 5.69
N SER A 232 -78.26 -126.33 5.33
CA SER A 232 -79.67 -126.76 5.32
C SER A 232 -80.04 -127.74 4.21
N LEU A 233 -79.26 -127.82 3.13
CA LEU A 233 -79.45 -128.81 2.06
C LEU A 233 -78.81 -130.17 2.37
N PHE A 234 -77.90 -130.22 3.35
CA PHE A 234 -77.22 -131.43 3.80
C PHE A 234 -77.74 -131.94 5.16
N GLN A 235 -78.89 -131.46 5.62
CA GLN A 235 -79.68 -131.91 6.78
C GLN A 235 -80.99 -132.55 6.33
#